data_AF-A0A0A5FQR3-F1
#
_entry.id   AF-A0A0A5FQR3-F1
#
_cell.length_a   1.000
_cell.length_b   1.000
_cell.length_c   1.000
_cell.angle_alpha   90.00
_cell.angle_beta   90.00
_cell.angle_gamma   90.00
#
_symmetry.space_group_name_H-M   'P 1'
#
loop_
_entity.id
_entity.type
_entity.pdbx_description
1 polymer ?
#
loop_
_entity_poly.entity_id
_entity_poly.type
_entity_poly.pdbx_seq_one_letter_code
_entity_poly.pdbx_strand_id
1 'polypeptide(L)'
;MIDHNKRMLKWERTRKVRKWKYVTFGTMASAVVCFITLLVLSFLFKDELRLTYYIFQSIIVGLSATITSWLVGERRYKRLMNSDRH
;
A
#
# COMPACT_ATOMS: atom_id res chain seq x y z
N MET A 1 3.93 16.14 31.88
CA MET A 1 4.04 14.72 31.44
C MET A 1 2.76 14.19 30.79
N ILE A 2 1.57 14.36 31.39
CA ILE A 2 0.27 13.85 30.87
C ILE A 2 -0.11 14.43 29.49
N ASP A 3 0.25 15.69 29.22
CA ASP A 3 -0.08 16.40 27.97
C ASP A 3 0.64 15.80 26.75
N HIS A 4 1.89 15.36 26.91
CA HIS A 4 2.68 14.79 25.82
C HIS A 4 2.14 13.42 25.39
N ASN A 5 1.74 12.58 26.35
CA ASN A 5 1.10 11.28 26.08
C ASN A 5 -0.25 11.45 25.36
N LYS A 6 -1.06 12.45 25.73
CA LYS A 6 -2.33 12.74 25.04
C LYS A 6 -2.10 13.20 23.60
N ARG A 7 -1.07 14.01 23.33
CA ARG A 7 -0.72 14.45 21.97
C ARG A 7 -0.21 13.29 21.11
N MET A 8 0.63 12.40 21.65
CA MET A 8 1.08 11.18 20.97
C MET A 8 -0.09 10.26 20.61
N LEU A 9 -1.02 10.01 21.55
CA LEU A 9 -2.19 9.15 21.32
C LEU A 9 -3.11 9.69 20.23
N LYS A 10 -3.29 11.02 20.20
CA LYS A 10 -4.08 11.70 19.16
C LYS A 10 -3.37 11.55 17.80
N TRP A 11 -2.06 11.74 17.76
CA TRP A 11 -1.24 11.58 16.55
C TRP A 11 -1.27 10.15 16.02
N GLU A 12 -1.18 9.13 16.89
CA GLU A 12 -1.31 7.72 16.52
C GLU A 12 -2.69 7.38 15.94
N ARG A 13 -3.78 7.92 16.52
CA ARG A 13 -5.13 7.74 15.96
C ARG A 13 -5.26 8.36 14.58
N THR A 14 -4.83 9.60 14.40
CA THR A 14 -4.88 10.28 13.09
C THR A 14 -4.04 9.52 12.05
N ARG A 15 -2.93 8.93 12.49
CA ARG A 15 -2.05 8.14 11.64
C ARG A 15 -2.63 6.77 11.26
N LYS A 16 -3.30 6.07 12.19
CA LYS A 16 -4.01 4.82 11.87
C LYS A 16 -5.07 5.07 10.79
N VAL A 17 -5.88 6.12 10.94
CA VAL A 17 -6.91 6.46 9.93
C VAL A 17 -6.29 6.85 8.59
N ARG A 18 -5.22 7.66 8.59
CA ARG A 18 -4.47 7.96 7.34
C ARG A 18 -3.85 6.72 6.72
N LYS A 19 -3.27 5.81 7.51
CA LYS A 19 -2.69 4.56 7.01
C LYS A 19 -3.72 3.73 6.25
N TRP A 20 -4.93 3.55 6.79
CA TRP A 20 -5.99 2.82 6.09
C TRP A 20 -6.38 3.48 4.77
N LYS A 21 -6.48 4.82 4.75
CA LYS A 21 -6.72 5.58 3.51
C LYS A 21 -5.62 5.38 2.47
N TYR A 22 -4.35 5.40 2.89
CA TYR A 22 -3.21 5.17 1.99
C TYR A 22 -3.10 3.70 1.54
N VAL A 23 -3.47 2.76 2.39
CA VAL A 23 -3.51 1.33 2.06
C VAL A 23 -4.56 1.09 0.99
N THR A 24 -5.81 1.56 1.17
CA THR A 24 -6.86 1.35 0.16
C THR A 24 -6.55 2.07 -1.15
N PHE A 25 -6.03 3.30 -1.10
CA PHE A 25 -5.61 4.03 -2.31
C PHE A 25 -4.41 3.35 -2.99
N GLY A 26 -3.46 2.84 -2.21
CA GLY A 26 -2.30 2.10 -2.70
C GLY A 26 -2.69 0.80 -3.40
N THR A 27 -3.64 0.05 -2.84
CA THR A 27 -4.18 -1.17 -3.44
C THR A 27 -4.85 -0.86 -4.78
N MET A 28 -5.71 0.15 -4.83
CA MET A 28 -6.38 0.53 -6.07
C MET A 28 -5.39 1.01 -7.13
N ALA A 29 -4.46 1.90 -6.76
CA ALA A 29 -3.48 2.42 -7.70
C ALA A 29 -2.58 1.32 -8.27
N SER A 30 -2.06 0.42 -7.41
CA SER A 30 -1.22 -0.70 -7.85
C SER A 30 -1.98 -1.72 -8.69
N ALA A 31 -3.24 -2.02 -8.36
CA ALA A 31 -4.10 -2.90 -9.17
C ALA A 31 -4.36 -2.29 -10.57
N VAL A 32 -4.66 -0.99 -10.65
CA VAL A 32 -4.89 -0.29 -11.92
C VAL A 32 -3.62 -0.31 -12.78
N VAL A 33 -2.46 -0.01 -12.20
CA VAL A 33 -1.17 -0.05 -12.92
C VAL A 33 -0.87 -1.45 -13.43
N CYS A 34 -1.09 -2.49 -12.60
CA CYS A 34 -0.89 -3.88 -13.00
C CYS A 34 -1.82 -4.29 -14.14
N PHE A 35 -3.11 -3.92 -14.07
CA PHE A 35 -4.09 -4.20 -15.12
C PHE A 35 -3.70 -3.54 -16.46
N ILE A 36 -3.30 -2.27 -16.43
CA ILE A 36 -2.84 -1.56 -17.63
C ILE A 36 -1.59 -2.24 -18.21
N THR A 37 -0.65 -2.64 -17.35
CA THR A 37 0.59 -3.31 -17.78
C THR A 37 0.29 -4.64 -18.47
N LEU A 38 -0.62 -5.43 -17.91
CA LEU A 38 -1.07 -6.70 -18.49
C LEU A 38 -1.76 -6.47 -19.84
N LEU A 39 -2.65 -5.47 -19.95
CA LEU A 39 -3.28 -5.12 -21.23
C LEU A 39 -2.27 -4.74 -22.30
N VAL A 40 -1.27 -3.92 -21.95
CA VAL A 40 -0.20 -3.52 -22.87
C VAL A 40 0.63 -4.73 -23.30
N LEU A 41 0.96 -5.64 -22.37
CA LEU A 41 1.66 -6.88 -22.71
C LEU A 41 0.83 -7.75 -23.66
N SER A 42 -0.46 -7.98 -23.38
CA SER A 42 -1.32 -8.78 -24.25
C SER A 42 -1.40 -8.21 -25.66
N PHE A 43 -1.44 -6.88 -25.78
CA PHE A 43 -1.42 -6.19 -27.07
C PHE A 43 -0.09 -6.37 -27.81
N LEU A 44 1.03 -6.28 -27.10
CA LEU A 44 2.38 -6.48 -27.68
C LEU A 44 2.61 -7.93 -28.13
N PHE A 45 2.14 -8.91 -27.36
CA PHE A 45 2.35 -10.33 -27.62
C PHE A 45 1.24 -10.99 -28.46
N LYS A 46 0.20 -10.23 -28.86
CA LYS A 46 -0.99 -10.72 -29.58
C LYS A 46 -1.66 -11.92 -28.89
N ASP A 47 -1.62 -11.93 -27.56
CA ASP A 47 -2.24 -12.97 -26.75
C ASP A 47 -3.76 -12.78 -26.66
N GLU A 48 -4.49 -13.88 -26.42
CA GLU A 48 -5.93 -13.80 -26.16
C GLU A 48 -6.22 -12.96 -24.91
N LEU A 49 -7.07 -11.94 -25.05
CA LEU A 49 -7.48 -11.06 -23.96
C LEU A 49 -8.37 -11.80 -22.96
N ARG A 50 -7.75 -12.42 -21.95
CA ARG A 50 -8.45 -13.03 -20.81
C ARG A 50 -8.69 -11.99 -19.71
N LEU A 51 -9.63 -11.08 -19.97
CA LEU A 51 -9.99 -9.97 -19.07
C LEU A 51 -10.22 -10.43 -17.62
N THR A 52 -10.97 -11.51 -17.40
CA THR A 52 -11.24 -12.06 -16.07
C THR A 52 -9.95 -12.45 -15.34
N TYR A 53 -9.01 -13.08 -16.05
CA TYR A 53 -7.72 -13.48 -15.48
C TYR A 53 -6.90 -12.25 -15.09
N TYR A 54 -6.84 -11.23 -15.94
CA TYR A 54 -6.11 -9.99 -15.64
C TYR A 54 -6.70 -9.26 -14.44
N ILE A 55 -8.03 -9.19 -14.29
CA ILE A 55 -8.66 -8.57 -13.13
C ILE A 55 -8.26 -9.29 -11.85
N PHE A 56 -8.34 -10.62 -11.80
CA PHE A 56 -7.94 -11.40 -10.62
C PHE A 56 -6.45 -11.24 -10.29
N GLN A 57 -5.57 -11.33 -11.29
CA GLN A 57 -4.13 -11.08 -11.14
C GLN A 57 -3.86 -9.69 -10.57
N SER A 58 -4.50 -8.66 -11.13
CA SER A 58 -4.33 -7.26 -10.70
C SER A 58 -4.72 -7.04 -9.25
N ILE A 59 -5.81 -7.67 -8.79
CA ILE A 59 -6.27 -7.59 -7.41
C ILE A 59 -5.27 -8.25 -6.46
N ILE A 60 -4.79 -9.46 -6.79
CA ILE A 60 -3.82 -10.22 -5.98
C ILE A 60 -2.49 -9.44 -5.89
N VAL A 61 -2.00 -8.94 -7.02
CA VAL A 61 -0.77 -8.14 -7.08
C VAL A 61 -0.94 -6.82 -6.32
N GLY A 62 -2.06 -6.12 -6.49
CA GLY A 62 -2.33 -4.87 -5.77
C GLY A 62 -2.40 -5.05 -4.25
N LEU A 63 -3.01 -6.13 -3.78
CA LEU A 63 -3.04 -6.46 -2.34
C LEU A 63 -1.65 -6.77 -1.80
N SER A 64 -0.87 -7.59 -2.50
CA SER A 64 0.48 -7.97 -2.06
C SER A 64 1.46 -6.78 -2.07
N ALA A 65 1.40 -5.92 -3.09
CA ALA A 65 2.19 -4.69 -3.18
C ALA A 65 1.86 -3.71 -2.04
N THR A 66 0.59 -3.66 -1.64
CA THR A 66 0.16 -2.77 -0.56
C THR A 66 0.60 -3.29 0.81
N ILE A 67 0.48 -4.60 1.06
CA ILE A 67 0.98 -5.23 2.28
C ILE A 67 2.48 -5.03 2.43
N THR A 68 3.25 -5.24 1.35
CA THR A 68 4.70 -5.04 1.36
C THR A 68 5.09 -3.58 1.58
N SER A 69 4.43 -2.64 0.89
CA SER A 69 4.62 -1.19 1.12
C SER A 69 4.33 -0.80 2.58
N TRP A 70 3.26 -1.34 3.15
CA TRP A 70 2.90 -1.12 4.54
C TRP A 70 3.97 -1.65 5.50
N LEU A 71 4.43 -2.89 5.31
CA LEU A 71 5.50 -3.49 6.12
C LEU A 71 6.81 -2.69 6.06
N VAL A 72 7.19 -2.21 4.88
CA VAL A 72 8.39 -1.37 4.72
C VAL A 72 8.22 -0.02 5.44
N GLY A 73 7.04 0.60 5.34
CA GLY A 73 6.70 1.82 6.07
C GLY A 73 6.72 1.63 7.60
N GLU A 74 6.20 0.50 8.09
CA GLU A 74 6.24 0.12 9.50
C GLU A 74 7.68 -0.03 10.01
N ARG A 75 8.54 -0.70 9.22
CA ARG A 75 9.96 -0.90 9.54
C ARG A 75 10.75 0.40 9.55
N ARG A 76 10.51 1.31 8.60
CA ARG A 76 11.14 2.65 8.58
C ARG A 76 10.71 3.49 9.77
N TYR A 77 9.43 3.42 10.14
CA TYR A 77 8.94 4.13 11.32
C TYR A 77 9.56 3.64 12.62
N LYS A 78 9.64 2.32 12.84
CA LYS A 78 10.29 1.76 14.02
C LYS A 78 11.76 2.19 14.12
N ARG A 79 12.46 2.31 12.99
CA ARG A 79 13.84 2.85 12.96
C ARG A 79 13.91 4.30 13.38
N LEU A 80 13.07 5.17 12.82
CA LEU A 80 13.03 6.60 13.18
C LEU A 80 12.70 6.81 14.66
N MET A 81 11.72 6.07 15.18
CA MET A 81 11.30 6.20 16.58
C MET A 81 12.36 5.70 17.59
N ASN A 82 13.22 4.77 17.19
CA ASN A 82 14.38 4.35 18.00
C ASN A 82 15.55 5.34 17.90
N SER A 83 15.68 6.06 16.78
CA SER A 83 16.73 7.06 16.59
C SER A 83 16.50 8.33 17.42
N ASP A 84 15.24 8.72 17.66
CA ASP A 84 14.87 9.87 18.50
C ASP A 84 14.96 9.59 20.02
N ARG A 85 15.32 8.36 20.44
CA ARG A 85 15.47 7.97 21.85
C ARG A 85 16.91 7.98 22.37
N HIS A 86 17.89 8.15 21.48
CA HIS A 86 19.32 8.29 21.81
C HIS A 86 19.74 9.75 21.68
#